data_AF-A0A935KLC4-F1
#
_entry.id   AF-A0A935KLC4-F1
#
_cell.length_a   1.000
_cell.length_b   1.000
_cell.length_c   1.000
_cell.angle_alpha   90.00
_cell.angle_beta   90.00
_cell.angle_gamma   90.00
#
_symmetry.space_group_name_H-M   'P 1'
#
loop_
_entity.id
_entity.type
_entity.pdbx_description
1 polymer ?
#
loop_
_entity_poly.entity_id
_entity_poly.type
_entity_poly.pdbx_seq_one_letter_code
_entity_poly.pdbx_strand_id
1 'polypeptide(L)'
;MVKGGSYKKDEAAAITAKSFLYFVIHPAVPDLSVNYLKKPDATDYTHMRHYILFLRLIFSIAVITVIHSCGDGGGQSANHASSPEELSQKTNTLINDLLKSGATADADSGFRLQQAGLVKRSYTQSNNQAIWAAGQQWKPGADSLQSMIQSARLLGLFPEDYHATALAGIWQDMLLDSLAKYARRDALRWAKADLMLTDAFVQLVHDIKLGKLPNDSISLNKDTLVSTDFLLSSLQSVKESGAINTFINSLEPDHLAYHEIKKGIPDFLKHAQFKSFTKVPGKDQAGYKTALQKRLFEGGDISHLILLRQTLYSYPKR
;
A
#
# COMPACT_ATOMS: atom_id res chain seq x y z
N MET A 1 -26.07 -18.17 43.00
CA MET A 1 -24.71 -18.15 42.43
C MET A 1 -24.76 -18.61 40.98
N VAL A 2 -24.76 -17.68 40.02
CA VAL A 2 -24.42 -17.93 38.61
C VAL A 2 -23.61 -16.71 38.16
N LYS A 3 -22.39 -16.96 37.65
CA LYS A 3 -21.38 -15.95 37.32
C LYS A 3 -21.70 -15.27 35.99
N GLY A 4 -21.59 -13.94 35.97
CA GLY A 4 -21.72 -13.11 34.77
C GLY A 4 -20.46 -13.18 33.90
N GLY A 5 -20.67 -13.37 32.59
CA GLY A 5 -19.65 -13.22 31.56
C GLY A 5 -19.53 -11.76 31.12
N SER A 6 -18.32 -11.23 31.19
CA SER A 6 -17.92 -9.91 30.71
C SER A 6 -17.89 -9.90 29.18
N TYR A 7 -18.75 -9.11 28.54
CA TYR A 7 -18.67 -8.85 27.10
C TYR A 7 -17.58 -7.80 26.82
N LYS A 8 -16.69 -8.12 25.86
CA LYS A 8 -15.57 -7.24 25.45
C LYS A 8 -16.11 -5.96 24.81
N LYS A 9 -15.54 -4.83 25.21
CA LYS A 9 -15.86 -3.46 24.76
C LYS A 9 -15.90 -3.31 23.23
N ASP A 10 -15.15 -4.12 22.50
CA ASP A 10 -15.01 -4.03 21.04
C ASP A 10 -16.23 -4.59 20.27
N GLU A 11 -16.97 -5.53 20.85
CA GLU A 11 -18.20 -6.06 20.23
C GLU A 11 -19.39 -5.09 20.35
N ALA A 12 -19.46 -4.36 21.47
CA ALA A 12 -20.52 -3.36 21.68
C ALA A 12 -20.43 -2.19 20.68
N ALA A 13 -19.20 -1.77 20.32
CA ALA A 13 -18.96 -0.73 19.32
C ALA A 13 -19.36 -1.20 17.90
N ALA A 14 -19.07 -2.46 17.55
CA ALA A 14 -19.42 -3.04 16.26
C ALA A 14 -20.94 -3.22 16.05
N ILE A 15 -21.66 -3.59 17.11
CA ILE A 15 -23.13 -3.70 17.10
C ILE A 15 -23.79 -2.32 16.94
N THR A 16 -23.23 -1.29 17.59
CA THR A 16 -23.73 0.08 17.50
C THR A 16 -23.51 0.70 16.12
N ALA A 17 -22.34 0.47 15.50
CA ALA A 17 -22.05 0.97 14.16
C ALA A 17 -22.90 0.31 13.05
N LYS A 18 -23.15 -1.02 13.14
CA LYS A 18 -24.06 -1.72 12.21
C LYS A 18 -25.51 -1.25 12.32
N SER A 19 -25.96 -0.93 13.54
CA SER A 19 -27.33 -0.45 13.79
C SER A 19 -27.53 0.98 13.26
N PHE A 20 -26.49 1.82 13.32
CA PHE A 20 -26.52 3.18 12.79
C PHE A 20 -26.49 3.21 11.25
N LEU A 21 -25.72 2.31 10.61
CA LEU A 21 -25.67 2.22 9.15
C LEU A 21 -26.97 1.69 8.54
N TYR A 22 -27.67 0.77 9.24
CA TYR A 22 -28.95 0.25 8.79
C TYR A 22 -30.03 1.34 8.71
N PHE A 23 -30.04 2.28 9.67
CA PHE A 23 -31.02 3.37 9.75
C PHE A 23 -30.80 4.47 8.71
N VAL A 24 -29.57 4.67 8.23
CA VAL A 24 -29.23 5.69 7.24
C VAL A 24 -29.50 5.21 5.81
N ILE A 25 -29.41 3.91 5.54
CA ILE A 25 -29.50 3.34 4.18
C ILE A 25 -30.92 2.86 3.85
N HIS A 26 -31.76 2.55 4.85
CA HIS A 26 -33.13 2.10 4.65
C HIS A 26 -34.14 3.03 5.34
N PRO A 27 -34.51 4.18 4.75
CA PRO A 27 -35.70 4.90 5.18
C PRO A 27 -36.92 4.11 4.69
N ALA A 28 -37.23 2.99 5.35
CA ALA A 28 -38.52 2.36 5.20
C ALA A 28 -39.54 3.34 5.79
N VAL A 29 -40.12 4.17 4.92
CA VAL A 29 -41.33 4.93 5.23
C VAL A 29 -42.45 3.90 5.31
N PRO A 30 -43.03 3.62 6.49
CA PRO A 30 -44.28 2.89 6.51
C PRO A 30 -45.33 3.83 5.92
N ASP A 31 -46.06 3.34 4.92
CA ASP A 31 -47.27 3.95 4.43
C ASP A 31 -48.27 4.09 5.61
N LEU A 32 -48.30 5.28 6.20
CA LEU A 32 -49.21 5.65 7.29
C LEU A 32 -50.44 6.34 6.69
N SER A 33 -51.13 5.64 5.79
CA SER A 33 -52.44 6.04 5.29
C SER A 33 -53.56 5.11 5.77
N VAL A 34 -53.61 4.80 7.07
CA VAL A 34 -54.81 4.21 7.68
C VAL A 34 -55.07 4.82 9.07
N ASN A 35 -56.26 5.43 9.17
CA ASN A 35 -56.88 6.03 10.34
C ASN A 35 -56.72 5.26 11.65
N TYR A 36 -55.94 5.80 12.60
CA TYR A 36 -56.14 5.58 14.05
C TYR A 36 -55.73 6.81 14.87
N LEU A 37 -56.43 7.94 14.70
CA LEU A 37 -56.42 9.01 15.70
C LEU A 37 -57.43 8.67 16.81
N LYS A 38 -57.05 7.74 17.69
CA LYS A 38 -57.66 7.65 19.02
C LYS A 38 -56.98 8.72 19.89
N LYS A 39 -57.76 9.63 20.48
CA LYS A 39 -57.23 10.63 21.42
C LYS A 39 -56.46 9.89 22.55
N PRO A 40 -55.21 10.27 22.86
CA PRO A 40 -54.47 9.66 23.95
C PRO A 40 -55.15 10.00 25.29
N ASP A 41 -55.36 8.98 26.12
CA ASP A 41 -55.87 9.14 27.49
C ASP A 41 -54.80 9.81 28.37
N ALA A 42 -55.23 10.45 29.47
CA ALA A 42 -54.37 11.28 30.33
C ALA A 42 -53.12 10.59 30.91
N THR A 43 -53.09 9.24 30.89
CA THR A 43 -51.95 8.40 31.28
C THR A 43 -50.81 8.36 30.24
N ASP A 44 -51.04 8.70 28.97
CA ASP A 44 -49.99 8.73 27.94
C ASP A 44 -49.05 9.95 28.08
N TYR A 45 -49.58 11.06 28.61
CA TYR A 45 -48.81 12.29 28.80
C TYR A 45 -47.70 12.16 29.84
N THR A 46 -47.89 11.32 30.86
CA THR A 46 -46.85 11.07 31.87
C THR A 46 -45.74 10.20 31.31
N HIS A 47 -46.05 9.15 30.53
CA HIS A 47 -45.02 8.31 29.90
C HIS A 47 -44.17 9.08 28.88
N MET A 48 -44.79 9.94 28.06
CA MET A 48 -44.08 10.78 27.10
C MET A 48 -43.14 11.79 27.78
N ARG A 49 -43.55 12.35 28.92
CA ARG A 49 -42.73 13.31 29.68
C ARG A 49 -41.51 12.66 30.33
N HIS A 50 -41.63 11.43 30.84
CA HIS A 50 -40.48 10.67 31.37
C HIS A 50 -39.51 10.27 30.25
N TYR A 51 -40.02 9.91 29.07
CA TYR A 51 -39.20 9.57 27.90
C TYR A 51 -38.38 10.77 27.40
N ILE A 52 -38.99 11.97 27.35
CA ILE A 52 -38.29 13.21 26.98
C ILE A 52 -37.22 13.58 28.02
N LEU A 53 -37.50 13.41 29.32
CA LEU A 53 -36.51 13.66 30.38
C LEU A 53 -35.35 12.68 30.33
N PHE A 54 -35.62 11.40 30.03
CA PHE A 54 -34.60 10.36 29.86
C PHE A 54 -33.72 10.62 28.64
N LEU A 55 -34.31 11.02 27.51
CA LEU A 55 -33.55 11.44 26.32
C LEU A 55 -32.67 12.66 26.57
N ARG A 56 -33.15 13.65 27.33
CA ARG A 56 -32.34 14.82 27.75
C ARG A 56 -31.18 14.41 28.67
N LEU A 57 -31.39 13.48 29.59
CA LEU A 57 -30.33 12.94 30.44
C LEU A 57 -29.25 12.21 29.64
N ILE A 58 -29.64 11.33 28.72
CA ILE A 58 -28.71 10.60 27.83
C ILE A 58 -27.91 11.58 26.97
N PHE A 59 -28.57 12.59 26.39
CA PHE A 59 -27.90 13.61 25.59
C PHE A 59 -26.90 14.41 26.42
N SER A 60 -27.24 14.74 27.66
CA SER A 60 -26.36 15.50 28.57
C SER A 60 -25.13 14.66 28.97
N ILE A 61 -25.31 13.37 29.25
CA ILE A 61 -24.21 12.44 29.56
C ILE A 61 -23.31 12.25 28.33
N ALA A 62 -23.89 12.11 27.13
CA ALA A 62 -23.13 11.99 25.88
C ALA A 62 -22.32 13.26 25.56
N VAL A 63 -22.85 14.44 25.86
CA VAL A 63 -22.10 15.70 25.72
C VAL A 63 -20.94 15.74 26.72
N ILE A 64 -21.15 15.35 27.97
CA ILE A 64 -20.10 15.35 29.02
C ILE A 64 -18.97 14.35 28.72
N THR A 65 -19.28 13.18 28.14
CA THR A 65 -18.25 12.19 27.78
C THR A 65 -17.39 12.62 26.59
N VAL A 66 -17.91 13.46 25.68
CA VAL A 66 -17.12 14.02 24.57
C VAL A 66 -16.11 15.07 25.06
N ILE A 67 -16.43 15.84 26.11
CA ILE A 67 -15.53 16.87 26.65
C ILE A 67 -14.38 16.29 27.49
N HIS A 68 -14.55 15.09 28.06
CA HIS A 68 -13.51 14.42 28.87
C HIS A 68 -12.56 13.51 28.06
N SER A 69 -12.72 13.40 26.73
CA SER A 69 -11.79 12.65 25.88
C SER A 69 -10.59 13.49 25.39
N CYS A 70 -10.42 14.72 25.88
CA CYS A 70 -9.25 15.55 25.62
C CYS A 70 -8.32 15.51 26.84
N GLY A 71 -7.33 14.62 26.80
CA GLY A 71 -6.34 14.56 27.88
C GLY A 71 -5.44 13.34 27.80
N ASP A 72 -4.75 13.15 26.68
CA ASP A 72 -3.45 12.49 26.76
C ASP A 72 -2.48 13.16 25.79
N GLY A 73 -1.58 13.95 26.35
CA GLY A 73 -0.48 14.59 25.65
C GLY A 73 0.58 13.55 25.31
N GLY A 74 0.29 12.70 24.31
CA GLY A 74 1.29 11.86 23.69
C GLY A 74 2.32 12.76 23.00
N GLY A 75 3.56 12.77 23.49
CA GLY A 75 4.65 13.57 22.94
C GLY A 75 4.74 13.38 21.43
N GLN A 76 4.55 14.47 20.68
CA GLN A 76 4.67 14.44 19.22
C GLN A 76 6.11 14.05 18.86
N SER A 77 6.26 13.12 17.90
CA SER A 77 7.58 12.70 17.44
C SER A 77 8.36 13.89 16.88
N ALA A 78 9.69 13.86 16.94
CA ALA A 78 10.55 14.95 16.45
C ALA A 78 10.27 15.35 14.98
N ASN A 79 9.74 14.41 14.19
CA ASN A 79 9.44 14.57 12.77
C ASN A 79 8.05 15.17 12.51
N HIS A 80 7.23 15.38 13.55
CA HIS A 80 5.90 15.96 13.42
C HIS A 80 5.97 17.45 13.11
N ALA A 81 5.18 17.93 12.16
CA ALA A 81 5.14 19.35 11.76
C ALA A 81 3.83 20.02 12.17
N SER A 82 3.90 21.30 12.54
CA SER A 82 2.76 22.09 12.99
C SER A 82 2.03 22.77 11.83
N SER A 83 2.71 23.01 10.70
CA SER A 83 2.15 23.59 9.47
C SER A 83 2.61 22.85 8.21
N PRO A 84 1.91 23.02 7.06
CA PRO A 84 2.34 22.48 5.77
C PRO A 84 3.72 23.00 5.30
N GLU A 85 4.08 24.23 5.65
CA GLU A 85 5.37 24.84 5.33
C GLU A 85 6.49 24.20 6.17
N GLU A 86 6.29 24.06 7.48
CA GLU A 86 7.22 23.36 8.36
C GLU A 86 7.40 21.90 7.91
N LEU A 87 6.29 21.25 7.52
CA LEU A 87 6.31 19.89 7.00
C LEU A 87 7.21 19.79 5.76
N SER A 88 7.01 20.68 4.79
CA SER A 88 7.81 20.72 3.56
C SER A 88 9.31 20.92 3.87
N GLN A 89 9.63 21.83 4.79
CA GLN A 89 11.01 22.08 5.21
C GLN A 89 11.64 20.85 5.89
N LYS A 90 10.92 20.23 6.84
CA LYS A 90 11.38 19.02 7.52
C LYS A 90 11.55 17.85 6.55
N THR A 91 10.61 17.66 5.62
CA THR A 91 10.67 16.62 4.60
C THR A 91 11.91 16.79 3.71
N ASN A 92 12.19 18.00 3.23
CA ASN A 92 13.38 18.27 2.41
C ASN A 92 14.69 18.02 3.18
N THR A 93 14.74 18.41 4.46
CA THR A 93 15.89 18.12 5.35
C THR A 93 16.08 16.62 5.51
N LEU A 94 15.00 15.88 5.82
CA LEU A 94 15.05 14.43 6.01
C LEU A 94 15.44 13.69 4.71
N ILE A 95 14.97 14.14 3.55
CA ILE A 95 15.40 13.62 2.24
C ILE A 95 16.93 13.72 2.11
N ASN A 96 17.49 14.91 2.36
CA ASN A 96 18.93 15.14 2.29
C ASN A 96 19.70 14.25 3.28
N ASP A 97 19.20 14.09 4.51
CA ASP A 97 19.85 13.28 5.56
C ASP A 97 19.80 11.78 5.24
N LEU A 98 18.67 11.29 4.73
CA LEU A 98 18.51 9.90 4.26
C LEU A 98 19.44 9.59 3.08
N LEU A 99 19.59 10.52 2.13
CA LEU A 99 20.49 10.36 0.98
C LEU A 99 21.98 10.46 1.35
N LYS A 100 22.33 11.20 2.42
CA LYS A 100 23.70 11.29 2.95
C LYS A 100 24.10 10.06 3.76
N SER A 101 23.18 9.53 4.57
CA SER A 101 23.40 8.31 5.36
C SER A 101 23.44 7.03 4.52
N GLY A 102 23.21 7.15 3.20
CA GLY A 102 23.35 6.06 2.23
C GLY A 102 22.11 5.19 2.08
N ALA A 103 21.00 5.49 2.79
CA ALA A 103 19.73 4.75 2.75
C ALA A 103 19.89 3.21 2.63
N THR A 104 20.91 2.67 3.29
CA THR A 104 21.12 1.23 3.54
C THR A 104 20.88 0.86 5.00
N ALA A 105 20.57 1.84 5.85
CA ALA A 105 20.43 1.65 7.28
C ALA A 105 19.01 1.21 7.63
N ASP A 106 18.82 -0.10 7.57
CA ASP A 106 18.06 -0.96 8.49
C ASP A 106 17.22 -1.97 7.71
N ALA A 107 17.74 -3.19 7.60
CA ALA A 107 17.12 -4.29 6.85
C ALA A 107 15.72 -4.66 7.40
N ASP A 108 15.44 -4.32 8.66
CA ASP A 108 14.15 -4.55 9.30
C ASP A 108 13.14 -3.42 9.06
N SER A 109 13.57 -2.25 8.56
CA SER A 109 12.71 -1.07 8.41
C SER A 109 11.86 -1.03 7.12
N GLY A 110 12.06 -2.00 6.21
CA GLY A 110 11.38 -2.07 4.92
C GLY A 110 11.71 -0.92 3.96
N PHE A 111 12.70 -0.07 4.29
CA PHE A 111 13.11 1.09 3.49
C PHE A 111 14.53 0.88 2.96
N ARG A 112 14.63 0.40 1.71
CA ARG A 112 15.90 0.24 0.99
C ARG A 112 15.72 0.68 -0.46
N LEU A 113 16.53 1.62 -0.92
CA LEU A 113 16.48 2.09 -2.30
C LEU A 113 17.30 1.16 -3.20
N GLN A 114 16.69 0.60 -4.24
CA GLN A 114 17.40 -0.28 -5.18
C GLN A 114 18.31 0.54 -6.10
N GLN A 115 17.84 1.72 -6.49
CA GLN A 115 18.46 2.65 -7.42
C GLN A 115 19.04 3.87 -6.70
N ALA A 116 19.59 3.67 -5.48
CA ALA A 116 20.02 4.73 -4.56
C ALA A 116 20.90 5.82 -5.22
N GLY A 117 21.82 5.43 -6.11
CA GLY A 117 22.68 6.37 -6.83
C GLY A 117 21.90 7.32 -7.78
N LEU A 118 20.91 6.79 -8.49
CA LEU A 118 20.06 7.57 -9.41
C LEU A 118 19.03 8.42 -8.65
N VAL A 119 18.48 7.88 -7.56
CA VAL A 119 17.63 8.66 -6.65
C VAL A 119 18.42 9.85 -6.10
N LYS A 120 19.62 9.64 -5.57
CA LYS A 120 20.48 10.72 -5.06
C LYS A 120 20.77 11.80 -6.10
N ARG A 121 21.07 11.41 -7.35
CA ARG A 121 21.28 12.37 -8.45
C ARG A 121 20.02 13.18 -8.75
N SER A 122 18.86 12.54 -8.80
CA SER A 122 17.56 13.19 -9.08
C SER A 122 17.24 14.29 -8.06
N TYR A 123 17.47 14.01 -6.78
CA TYR A 123 17.25 14.99 -5.71
C TYR A 123 18.32 16.06 -5.66
N THR A 124 19.57 15.75 -5.99
CA THR A 124 20.62 16.77 -6.10
C THR A 124 20.25 17.82 -7.16
N GLN A 125 19.69 17.40 -8.30
CA GLN A 125 19.19 18.33 -9.34
C GLN A 125 17.96 19.14 -8.90
N SER A 126 17.14 18.58 -8.00
CA SER A 126 15.98 19.27 -7.43
C SER A 126 16.30 20.02 -6.13
N ASN A 127 17.58 20.30 -5.83
CA ASN A 127 18.02 20.94 -4.58
C ASN A 127 17.48 20.27 -3.30
N ASN A 128 17.37 18.94 -3.32
CA ASN A 128 16.79 18.08 -2.29
C ASN A 128 15.33 18.43 -1.90
N GLN A 129 14.59 19.10 -2.80
CA GLN A 129 13.16 19.30 -2.62
C GLN A 129 12.37 18.04 -2.96
N ALA A 130 11.31 17.78 -2.21
CA ALA A 130 10.32 16.74 -2.51
C ALA A 130 9.81 16.85 -3.96
N ILE A 131 9.91 15.75 -4.70
CA ILE A 131 9.52 15.67 -6.11
C ILE A 131 8.02 15.39 -6.22
N TRP A 132 7.51 14.48 -5.38
CA TRP A 132 6.17 13.90 -5.48
C TRP A 132 5.17 14.50 -4.50
N ALA A 133 5.64 15.11 -3.42
CA ALA A 133 4.81 15.76 -2.40
C ALA A 133 4.98 17.29 -2.37
N ALA A 134 3.96 17.97 -1.85
CA ALA A 134 4.01 19.38 -1.49
C ALA A 134 3.15 19.62 -0.24
N GLY A 135 3.77 19.98 0.88
CA GLY A 135 3.06 20.10 2.16
C GLY A 135 2.37 18.79 2.54
N GLN A 136 1.06 18.84 2.75
CA GLN A 136 0.23 17.69 3.14
C GLN A 136 -0.48 17.02 1.95
N GLN A 137 -0.01 17.25 0.72
CA GLN A 137 -0.66 16.78 -0.50
C GLN A 137 0.30 16.05 -1.44
N TRP A 138 -0.22 14.99 -2.06
CA TRP A 138 0.41 14.33 -3.20
C TRP A 138 0.22 15.18 -4.45
N LYS A 139 1.25 15.26 -5.30
CA LYS A 139 1.10 15.79 -6.65
C LYS A 139 0.37 14.76 -7.52
N PRO A 140 -0.32 15.17 -8.60
CA PRO A 140 -1.04 14.23 -9.49
C PRO A 140 -0.17 13.10 -10.07
N GLY A 141 1.11 13.39 -10.32
CA GLY A 141 2.07 12.37 -10.73
C GLY A 141 2.31 11.30 -9.66
N ALA A 142 2.34 11.67 -8.38
CA ALA A 142 2.53 10.71 -7.29
C ALA A 142 1.36 9.71 -7.21
N ASP A 143 0.12 10.20 -7.28
CA ASP A 143 -1.08 9.36 -7.27
C ASP A 143 -1.13 8.44 -8.49
N SER A 144 -0.79 8.96 -9.67
CA SER A 144 -0.74 8.17 -10.90
C SER A 144 0.33 7.07 -10.84
N LEU A 145 1.52 7.40 -10.33
CA LEU A 145 2.61 6.44 -10.16
C LEU A 145 2.23 5.36 -9.15
N GLN A 146 1.62 5.75 -8.03
CA GLN A 146 1.19 4.81 -7.00
C GLN A 146 0.13 3.85 -7.53
N SER A 147 -0.86 4.35 -8.28
CA SER A 147 -1.87 3.50 -8.91
C SER A 147 -1.24 2.51 -9.90
N MET A 148 -0.25 2.97 -10.66
CA MET A 148 0.50 2.12 -11.59
C MET A 148 1.32 1.05 -10.88
N ILE A 149 2.03 1.40 -9.80
CA ILE A 149 2.79 0.45 -8.98
C ILE A 149 1.87 -0.65 -8.44
N GLN A 150 0.71 -0.27 -7.90
CA GLN A 150 -0.30 -1.23 -7.41
C GLN A 150 -0.82 -2.15 -8.52
N SER A 151 -0.88 -1.64 -9.75
CA SER A 151 -1.37 -2.35 -10.93
C SER A 151 -0.26 -2.91 -11.81
N ALA A 152 1.00 -2.94 -11.34
CA ALA A 152 2.17 -3.27 -12.18
C ALA A 152 2.09 -4.67 -12.81
N ARG A 153 1.30 -5.58 -12.24
CA ARG A 153 1.00 -6.89 -12.82
C ARG A 153 0.36 -6.79 -14.21
N LEU A 154 -0.40 -5.74 -14.50
CA LEU A 154 -0.99 -5.48 -15.83
C LEU A 154 0.07 -5.13 -16.89
N LEU A 155 1.28 -4.74 -16.46
CA LEU A 155 2.44 -4.54 -17.32
C LEU A 155 3.34 -5.80 -17.40
N GLY A 156 2.93 -6.91 -16.77
CA GLY A 156 3.76 -8.11 -16.64
C GLY A 156 4.86 -7.99 -15.58
N LEU A 157 4.76 -7.01 -14.69
CA LEU A 157 5.75 -6.72 -13.64
C LEU A 157 5.24 -7.14 -12.26
N PHE A 158 6.14 -7.23 -11.28
CA PHE A 158 5.79 -7.59 -9.90
C PHE A 158 5.78 -6.33 -9.02
N PRO A 159 4.64 -5.90 -8.47
CA PRO A 159 4.53 -4.70 -7.63
C PRO A 159 5.55 -4.65 -6.48
N GLU A 160 5.92 -5.81 -5.96
CA GLU A 160 6.85 -5.97 -4.84
C GLU A 160 8.25 -5.43 -5.14
N ASP A 161 8.64 -5.36 -6.41
CA ASP A 161 9.93 -4.79 -6.84
C ASP A 161 9.96 -3.26 -6.81
N TYR A 162 8.81 -2.62 -6.59
CA TYR A 162 8.61 -1.16 -6.69
C TYR A 162 8.04 -0.56 -5.39
N HIS A 163 8.41 -1.11 -4.23
CA HIS A 163 7.97 -0.65 -2.90
C HIS A 163 6.45 -0.68 -2.67
N ALA A 164 5.69 -1.47 -3.45
CA ALA A 164 4.22 -1.42 -3.43
C ALA A 164 3.61 -1.57 -2.03
N THR A 165 4.09 -2.53 -1.23
CA THR A 165 3.57 -2.77 0.13
C THR A 165 3.83 -1.60 1.06
N ALA A 166 5.07 -1.07 1.06
CA ALA A 166 5.45 0.04 1.93
C ALA A 166 4.70 1.33 1.56
N LEU A 167 4.62 1.64 0.25
CA LEU A 167 3.88 2.80 -0.24
C LEU A 167 2.37 2.68 0.03
N ALA A 168 1.77 1.50 -0.20
CA ALA A 168 0.35 1.28 0.10
C ALA A 168 0.05 1.48 1.59
N GLY A 169 0.93 1.04 2.49
CA GLY A 169 0.82 1.30 3.93
C GLY A 169 0.83 2.79 4.26
N ILE A 170 1.76 3.55 3.66
CA ILE A 170 1.83 5.02 3.86
C ILE A 170 0.56 5.71 3.36
N TRP A 171 0.09 5.37 2.15
CA TRP A 171 -1.16 5.93 1.61
C TRP A 171 -2.35 5.61 2.51
N GLN A 172 -2.47 4.36 2.97
CA GLN A 172 -3.56 3.94 3.84
C GLN A 172 -3.55 4.71 5.16
N ASP A 173 -2.39 4.87 5.79
CA ASP A 173 -2.26 5.65 7.03
C ASP A 173 -2.67 7.12 6.82
N MET A 174 -2.30 7.72 5.69
CA MET A 174 -2.70 9.09 5.34
C MET A 174 -4.19 9.22 5.02
N LEU A 175 -4.81 8.20 4.42
CA LEU A 175 -6.25 8.17 4.17
C LEU A 175 -7.05 8.07 5.47
N LEU A 176 -6.58 7.25 6.42
CA LEU A 176 -7.21 7.08 7.73
C LEU A 176 -7.02 8.30 8.65
N ASP A 177 -5.93 9.06 8.50
CA ASP A 177 -5.68 10.32 9.23
C ASP A 177 -6.48 11.52 8.64
N SER A 178 -7.80 11.40 8.66
CA SER A 178 -8.74 12.40 8.12
C SER A 178 -8.62 13.78 8.76
N LEU A 179 -8.20 13.86 10.03
CA LEU A 179 -8.00 15.11 10.77
C LEU A 179 -6.59 15.68 10.61
N ALA A 180 -5.72 15.03 9.82
CA ALA A 180 -4.32 15.40 9.63
C ALA A 180 -3.58 15.63 10.95
N LYS A 181 -3.79 14.76 11.94
CA LYS A 181 -3.23 14.91 13.30
C LYS A 181 -1.99 14.06 13.53
N TYR A 182 -1.72 13.07 12.68
CA TYR A 182 -0.67 12.08 12.88
C TYR A 182 0.12 11.87 11.59
N ALA A 183 -0.27 10.90 10.77
CA ALA A 183 0.46 10.46 9.58
C ALA A 183 0.70 11.60 8.56
N ARG A 184 -0.28 12.49 8.36
CA ARG A 184 -0.15 13.59 7.39
C ARG A 184 0.83 14.68 7.83
N ARG A 185 1.17 14.75 9.11
CA ARG A 185 2.13 15.71 9.70
C ARG A 185 3.50 15.11 9.97
N ASP A 186 3.70 13.82 9.72
CA ASP A 186 4.98 13.15 9.93
C ASP A 186 5.89 13.31 8.71
N ALA A 187 6.86 14.23 8.83
CA ALA A 187 7.77 14.58 7.75
C ALA A 187 8.63 13.39 7.26
N LEU A 188 8.92 12.42 8.13
CA LEU A 188 9.72 11.25 7.78
C LEU A 188 8.95 10.32 6.84
N ARG A 189 7.64 10.18 7.03
CA ARG A 189 6.79 9.38 6.14
C ARG A 189 6.74 9.96 4.74
N TRP A 190 6.54 11.26 4.64
CA TRP A 190 6.60 11.98 3.36
C TRP A 190 7.96 11.81 2.68
N ALA A 191 9.06 12.01 3.42
CA ALA A 191 10.41 11.83 2.87
C ALA A 191 10.67 10.41 2.35
N LYS A 192 10.30 9.38 3.12
CA LYS A 192 10.45 7.98 2.70
C LYS A 192 9.63 7.67 1.45
N ALA A 193 8.37 8.10 1.41
CA ALA A 193 7.51 7.87 0.26
C ALA A 193 8.03 8.58 -1.00
N ASP A 194 8.46 9.84 -0.90
CA ASP A 194 9.01 10.58 -2.05
C ASP A 194 10.26 9.88 -2.63
N LEU A 195 11.13 9.36 -1.76
CA LEU A 195 12.31 8.59 -2.16
C LEU A 195 11.93 7.24 -2.81
N MET A 196 11.00 6.50 -2.21
CA MET A 196 10.54 5.21 -2.75
C MET A 196 9.81 5.36 -4.09
N LEU A 197 9.02 6.41 -4.29
CA LEU A 197 8.38 6.71 -5.57
C LEU A 197 9.43 7.00 -6.65
N THR A 198 10.47 7.75 -6.30
CA THR A 198 11.57 8.04 -7.24
C THR A 198 12.35 6.76 -7.60
N ASP A 199 12.61 5.91 -6.60
CA ASP A 199 13.27 4.62 -6.80
C ASP A 199 12.43 3.69 -7.69
N ALA A 200 11.13 3.58 -7.39
CA ALA A 200 10.17 2.81 -8.16
C ALA A 200 10.02 3.33 -9.59
N PHE A 201 9.98 4.65 -9.80
CA PHE A 201 9.94 5.27 -11.13
C PHE A 201 11.16 4.85 -11.96
N VAL A 202 12.37 4.97 -11.40
CA VAL A 202 13.60 4.60 -12.10
C VAL A 202 13.60 3.12 -12.47
N GLN A 203 13.20 2.25 -11.53
CA GLN A 203 13.14 0.81 -11.77
C GLN A 203 12.07 0.45 -12.80
N LEU A 204 10.89 1.08 -12.77
CA LEU A 204 9.82 0.87 -13.76
C LEU A 204 10.28 1.26 -15.17
N VAL A 205 10.91 2.43 -15.32
CA VAL A 205 11.41 2.88 -16.63
C VAL A 205 12.42 1.89 -17.20
N HIS A 206 13.32 1.39 -16.35
CA HIS A 206 14.28 0.36 -16.75
C HIS A 206 13.58 -0.93 -17.19
N ASP A 207 12.71 -1.48 -16.34
CA ASP A 207 12.10 -2.79 -16.57
C ASP A 207 11.10 -2.81 -17.72
N ILE A 208 10.41 -1.70 -17.98
CA ILE A 208 9.47 -1.60 -19.11
C ILE A 208 10.24 -1.47 -20.43
N LYS A 209 11.30 -0.65 -20.45
CA LYS A 209 12.06 -0.38 -21.67
C LYS A 209 12.97 -1.55 -22.04
N LEU A 210 13.60 -2.20 -21.07
CA LEU A 210 14.62 -3.23 -21.29
C LEU A 210 14.15 -4.65 -20.95
N GLY A 211 13.05 -4.77 -20.24
CA GLY A 211 12.66 -6.04 -19.63
C GLY A 211 13.45 -6.31 -18.35
N LYS A 212 13.03 -7.37 -17.64
CA LYS A 212 13.63 -7.81 -16.38
C LYS A 212 14.71 -8.89 -16.55
N LEU A 213 14.81 -9.48 -17.73
CA LEU A 213 15.77 -10.55 -17.98
C LEU A 213 17.15 -9.92 -18.23
N PRO A 214 18.23 -10.46 -17.61
CA PRO A 214 19.57 -9.98 -17.93
C PRO A 214 19.83 -10.21 -19.42
N ASN A 215 20.34 -9.17 -20.09
CA ASN A 215 20.70 -9.26 -21.51
C ASN A 215 21.66 -10.43 -21.71
N ASP A 216 21.30 -11.37 -22.58
CA ASP A 216 22.23 -12.37 -23.05
C ASP A 216 23.29 -11.72 -23.96
N SER A 217 24.40 -12.42 -24.21
CA SER A 217 25.54 -11.89 -24.96
C SER A 217 25.18 -11.48 -26.41
N ILE A 218 23.99 -11.87 -26.90
CA ILE A 218 23.48 -11.57 -28.24
C ILE A 218 22.48 -10.39 -28.26
N SER A 219 21.88 -10.01 -27.12
CA SER A 219 20.94 -8.88 -27.00
C SER A 219 21.61 -7.57 -26.56
N LEU A 220 22.94 -7.58 -26.38
CA LEU A 220 23.70 -6.47 -25.79
C LEU A 220 24.03 -5.39 -26.85
N ASN A 221 23.00 -4.74 -27.39
CA ASN A 221 23.17 -3.51 -28.17
C ASN A 221 23.43 -2.35 -27.20
N LYS A 222 24.50 -1.58 -27.44
CA LYS A 222 24.87 -0.41 -26.61
C LYS A 222 23.81 0.70 -26.63
N ASP A 223 23.02 0.76 -27.71
CA ASP A 223 21.92 1.72 -27.89
C ASP A 223 20.69 1.37 -27.04
N THR A 224 20.67 0.19 -26.41
CA THR A 224 19.61 -0.26 -25.51
C THR A 224 19.90 0.08 -24.04
N LEU A 225 20.91 0.87 -23.72
CA LEU A 225 21.15 1.28 -22.33
C LEU A 225 20.27 2.48 -21.96
N VAL A 226 19.48 2.32 -20.89
CA VAL A 226 18.77 3.42 -20.25
C VAL A 226 19.81 4.33 -19.59
N SER A 227 20.17 5.42 -20.26
CA SER A 227 21.18 6.35 -19.76
C SER A 227 20.65 7.12 -18.54
N THR A 228 21.58 7.59 -17.69
CA THR A 228 21.22 8.48 -16.57
C THR A 228 20.50 9.73 -17.06
N ASP A 229 20.96 10.34 -18.17
CA ASP A 229 20.38 11.57 -18.69
C ASP A 229 18.96 11.36 -19.21
N PHE A 230 18.69 10.20 -19.85
CA PHE A 230 17.34 9.81 -20.26
C PHE A 230 16.42 9.70 -19.05
N LEU A 231 16.87 9.07 -17.95
CA LEU A 231 16.06 8.95 -16.74
C LEU A 231 15.76 10.30 -16.08
N LEU A 232 16.77 11.15 -15.96
CA LEU A 232 16.63 12.46 -15.31
C LEU A 232 15.71 13.38 -16.13
N SER A 233 15.86 13.40 -17.46
CA SER A 233 14.95 14.16 -18.35
C SER A 233 13.53 13.61 -18.33
N SER A 234 13.37 12.29 -18.28
CA SER A 234 12.06 11.63 -18.14
C SER A 234 11.37 12.00 -16.84
N LEU A 235 12.09 11.95 -15.72
CA LEU A 235 11.57 12.33 -14.40
C LEU A 235 11.14 13.80 -14.38
N GLN A 236 11.94 14.69 -14.97
CA GLN A 236 11.60 16.11 -15.08
C GLN A 236 10.33 16.32 -15.92
N SER A 237 10.22 15.66 -17.07
CA SER A 237 9.04 15.74 -17.94
C SER A 237 7.76 15.27 -17.23
N VAL A 238 7.86 14.16 -16.49
CA VAL A 238 6.74 13.61 -15.71
C VAL A 238 6.36 14.52 -14.54
N LYS A 239 7.36 15.11 -13.86
CA LYS A 239 7.14 16.06 -12.77
C LYS A 239 6.37 17.30 -13.24
N GLU A 240 6.64 17.78 -14.45
CA GLU A 240 5.99 18.96 -15.03
C GLU A 240 4.61 18.65 -15.61
N SER A 241 4.48 17.55 -16.35
CA SER A 241 3.24 17.20 -17.07
C SER A 241 2.23 16.43 -16.24
N GLY A 242 2.68 15.69 -15.21
CA GLY A 242 1.87 14.70 -14.49
C GLY A 242 1.47 13.48 -15.33
N ALA A 243 1.88 13.40 -16.60
CA ALA A 243 1.38 12.44 -17.58
C ALA A 243 2.09 11.07 -17.53
N ILE A 244 2.09 10.44 -16.36
CA ILE A 244 2.82 9.17 -16.15
C ILE A 244 2.34 8.05 -17.06
N ASN A 245 1.02 7.88 -17.20
CA ASN A 245 0.47 6.81 -18.04
C ASN A 245 0.92 6.94 -19.49
N THR A 246 0.86 8.15 -20.05
CA THR A 246 1.30 8.42 -21.43
C THR A 246 2.80 8.18 -21.59
N PHE A 247 3.61 8.67 -20.65
CA PHE A 247 5.05 8.45 -20.66
C PHE A 247 5.40 6.95 -20.60
N ILE A 248 4.80 6.22 -19.67
CA ILE A 248 5.06 4.79 -19.48
C ILE A 248 4.63 3.97 -20.70
N ASN A 249 3.45 4.25 -21.26
CA ASN A 249 3.00 3.58 -22.49
C ASN A 249 3.97 3.82 -23.65
N SER A 250 4.65 4.97 -23.70
CA SER A 250 5.65 5.28 -24.72
C SER A 250 6.97 4.50 -24.56
N LEU A 251 7.20 3.88 -23.40
CA LEU A 251 8.37 3.04 -23.15
C LEU A 251 8.15 1.59 -23.56
N GLU A 252 6.91 1.18 -23.81
CA GLU A 252 6.59 -0.19 -24.15
C GLU A 252 7.17 -0.60 -25.51
N PRO A 253 7.63 -1.84 -25.67
CA PRO A 253 8.11 -2.33 -26.95
C PRO A 253 7.04 -2.23 -28.05
N ASP A 254 7.37 -1.57 -29.16
CA ASP A 254 6.53 -1.50 -30.36
C ASP A 254 6.63 -2.80 -31.17
N HIS A 255 6.14 -3.89 -30.59
CA HIS A 255 6.13 -5.20 -31.22
C HIS A 255 4.77 -5.87 -31.04
N LEU A 256 4.17 -6.34 -32.14
CA LEU A 256 2.83 -6.94 -32.13
C LEU A 256 2.69 -8.05 -31.07
N ALA A 257 3.65 -8.97 -31.00
CA ALA A 257 3.60 -10.07 -30.04
C ALA A 257 3.62 -9.59 -28.58
N TYR A 258 4.31 -8.49 -28.27
CA TYR A 258 4.30 -7.91 -26.93
C TYR A 258 2.88 -7.45 -26.56
N HIS A 259 2.24 -6.70 -27.46
CA HIS A 259 0.88 -6.22 -27.24
C HIS A 259 -0.15 -7.36 -27.16
N GLU A 260 -0.03 -8.40 -27.98
CA GLU A 260 -0.92 -9.57 -27.91
C GLU A 260 -0.77 -10.32 -26.58
N ILE A 261 0.45 -10.50 -26.08
CA ILE A 261 0.68 -11.10 -24.76
C ILE A 261 0.09 -10.19 -23.67
N LYS A 262 0.35 -8.89 -23.73
CA LYS A 262 -0.13 -7.92 -22.74
C LYS A 262 -1.66 -7.90 -22.65
N LYS A 263 -2.37 -8.02 -23.78
CA LYS A 263 -3.85 -8.13 -23.81
C LYS A 263 -4.37 -9.34 -23.03
N GLY A 264 -3.63 -10.44 -22.99
CA GLY A 264 -4.02 -11.65 -22.25
C GLY A 264 -3.76 -11.58 -20.73
N ILE A 265 -2.97 -10.62 -20.26
CA ILE A 265 -2.57 -10.52 -18.84
C ILE A 265 -3.77 -10.39 -17.89
N PRO A 266 -4.76 -9.49 -18.11
CA PRO A 266 -5.88 -9.35 -17.19
C PRO A 266 -6.64 -10.66 -16.96
N ASP A 267 -6.89 -11.43 -18.03
CA ASP A 267 -7.60 -12.70 -17.95
C ASP A 267 -6.75 -13.81 -17.31
N PHE A 268 -5.45 -13.81 -17.56
CA PHE A 268 -4.51 -14.67 -16.85
C PHE A 268 -4.53 -14.37 -15.34
N LEU A 269 -4.44 -13.10 -14.94
CA LEU A 269 -4.39 -12.70 -13.52
C LEU A 269 -5.65 -13.09 -12.73
N LYS A 270 -6.82 -13.21 -13.37
CA LYS A 270 -8.06 -13.69 -12.72
C LYS A 270 -7.94 -15.12 -12.21
N HIS A 271 -7.12 -15.95 -12.87
CA HIS A 271 -7.00 -17.38 -12.59
C HIS A 271 -5.60 -17.77 -12.09
N ALA A 272 -4.64 -16.85 -12.17
CA ALA A 272 -3.26 -17.09 -11.76
C ALA A 272 -3.16 -17.38 -10.26
N GLN A 273 -2.46 -18.45 -9.92
CA GLN A 273 -2.09 -18.77 -8.55
C GLN A 273 -0.61 -18.44 -8.35
N PHE A 274 -0.33 -17.36 -7.62
CA PHE A 274 1.04 -16.99 -7.27
C PHE A 274 1.49 -17.83 -6.07
N LYS A 275 2.19 -18.94 -6.38
CA LYS A 275 2.80 -19.81 -5.37
C LYS A 275 4.28 -19.50 -5.24
N SER A 276 4.75 -19.39 -4.01
CA SER A 276 6.18 -19.35 -3.72
C SER A 276 6.77 -20.73 -3.93
N PHE A 277 7.65 -20.84 -4.90
CA PHE A 277 8.36 -22.06 -5.20
C PHE A 277 9.69 -22.14 -4.43
N THR A 278 10.12 -23.36 -4.13
CA THR A 278 11.44 -23.63 -3.58
C THR A 278 12.51 -23.15 -4.55
N LYS A 279 13.38 -22.23 -4.08
CA LYS A 279 14.54 -21.78 -4.85
C LYS A 279 15.53 -22.93 -4.99
N VAL A 280 15.92 -23.22 -6.22
CA VAL A 280 16.91 -24.25 -6.52
C VAL A 280 18.30 -23.58 -6.55
N PRO A 281 19.25 -24.03 -5.70
CA PRO A 281 20.59 -23.47 -5.70
C PRO A 281 21.37 -23.86 -6.97
N GLY A 282 22.60 -23.37 -7.12
CA GLY A 282 23.46 -23.79 -8.24
C GLY A 282 23.70 -25.30 -8.23
N LYS A 283 23.92 -25.90 -9.41
CA LYS A 283 24.08 -27.35 -9.57
C LYS A 283 25.13 -27.97 -8.63
N ASP A 284 26.22 -27.24 -8.40
CA ASP A 284 27.36 -27.68 -7.60
C ASP A 284 27.22 -27.36 -6.10
N GLN A 285 26.13 -26.69 -5.70
CA GLN A 285 25.87 -26.32 -4.31
C GLN A 285 25.17 -27.46 -3.54
N ALA A 286 25.46 -27.55 -2.24
CA ALA A 286 24.83 -28.52 -1.36
C ALA A 286 23.29 -28.35 -1.37
N GLY A 287 22.56 -29.47 -1.40
CA GLY A 287 21.10 -29.45 -1.39
C GLY A 287 20.44 -29.22 -2.76
N TYR A 288 21.20 -29.07 -3.86
CA TYR A 288 20.66 -28.90 -5.21
C TYR A 288 19.61 -29.94 -5.59
N LYS A 289 19.95 -31.23 -5.49
CA LYS A 289 19.05 -32.32 -5.91
C LYS A 289 17.74 -32.30 -5.13
N THR A 290 17.79 -32.12 -3.82
CA THR A 290 16.62 -32.07 -2.93
C THR A 290 15.74 -30.86 -3.24
N ALA A 291 16.34 -29.68 -3.39
CA ALA A 291 15.61 -28.46 -3.72
C ALA A 291 14.98 -28.54 -5.12
N LEU A 292 15.69 -29.11 -6.11
CA LEU A 292 15.18 -29.34 -7.45
C LEU A 292 13.99 -30.29 -7.44
N GLN A 293 14.10 -31.42 -6.73
CA GLN A 293 12.99 -32.36 -6.59
C GLN A 293 11.76 -31.70 -5.96
N LYS A 294 11.96 -30.95 -4.89
CA LYS A 294 10.88 -30.23 -4.23
C LYS A 294 10.24 -29.22 -5.18
N ARG A 295 11.04 -28.47 -5.94
CA ARG A 295 10.57 -27.50 -6.94
C ARG A 295 9.74 -28.13 -8.06
N LEU A 296 10.19 -29.28 -8.58
CA LEU A 296 9.47 -30.04 -9.61
C LEU A 296 8.16 -30.61 -9.06
N PHE A 297 8.17 -31.08 -7.82
CA PHE A 297 6.96 -31.56 -7.16
C PHE A 297 5.95 -30.43 -6.95
N GLU A 298 6.40 -29.28 -6.44
CA GLU A 298 5.55 -28.08 -6.27
C GLU A 298 4.99 -27.58 -7.62
N GLY A 299 5.74 -27.77 -8.71
CA GLY A 299 5.33 -27.45 -10.08
C GLY A 299 4.35 -28.45 -10.70
N GLY A 300 4.18 -29.63 -10.10
CA GLY A 300 3.38 -30.71 -10.66
C GLY A 300 4.11 -31.55 -11.71
N ASP A 301 5.41 -31.35 -11.92
CA ASP A 301 6.23 -32.05 -12.91
C ASP A 301 6.58 -33.48 -12.49
N ILE A 302 6.59 -33.75 -11.18
CA ILE A 302 6.80 -35.09 -10.61
C ILE A 302 5.79 -35.40 -9.51
N SER A 303 5.37 -36.66 -9.41
CA SER A 303 4.40 -37.13 -8.42
C SER A 303 5.05 -37.69 -7.15
N HIS A 304 4.27 -37.74 -6.06
CA HIS A 304 4.70 -38.14 -4.71
C HIS A 304 5.35 -39.55 -4.63
N LEU A 305 5.03 -40.42 -5.59
CA LEU A 305 5.56 -41.79 -5.68
C LEU A 305 7.06 -41.84 -6.04
N ILE A 306 7.57 -40.82 -6.75
CA ILE A 306 8.99 -40.75 -7.15
C ILE A 306 9.86 -40.31 -5.96
N LEU A 307 9.34 -39.43 -5.10
CA LEU A 307 10.04 -38.93 -3.90
C LEU A 307 10.25 -40.03 -2.85
N LEU A 308 9.22 -40.87 -2.63
CA LEU A 308 9.30 -41.99 -1.68
C LEU A 308 10.25 -43.10 -2.14
N ARG A 309 10.40 -43.31 -3.45
CA ARG A 309 11.30 -44.33 -3.97
C ARG A 309 12.77 -43.96 -3.71
N GLN A 310 13.14 -42.69 -3.82
CA GLN A 310 14.53 -42.27 -3.61
C GLN A 310 14.95 -42.24 -2.14
N THR A 311 14.05 -41.92 -1.21
CA THR A 311 14.33 -42.02 0.23
C THR A 311 14.51 -43.47 0.68
N LEU A 312 13.79 -44.42 0.07
CA LEU A 312 13.95 -45.85 0.37
C LEU A 312 15.26 -46.46 -0.18
N TYR A 313 15.84 -45.91 -1.26
CA TYR A 313 17.11 -46.39 -1.83
C TYR A 313 18.37 -45.74 -1.21
N SER A 314 18.23 -44.74 -0.34
CA SER A 314 19.35 -44.08 0.36
C SER A 314 19.66 -44.65 1.75
N TYR A 315 18.99 -45.73 2.17
CA TYR A 315 19.41 -46.47 3.36
C TYR A 315 20.76 -47.16 3.09
N PRO A 316 21.77 -47.03 3.96
CA PRO A 316 23.00 -47.79 3.81
C PRO A 316 22.66 -49.27 3.87
N LYS A 317 23.10 -50.03 2.86
CA LYS A 317 23.17 -51.49 2.96
C LYS A 317 23.97 -51.80 4.23
N ARG A 318 23.32 -52.44 5.21
CA ARG A 318 24.02 -53.06 6.33
C ARG A 318 24.90 -54.19 5.82
#